data_AF-A0A3B9GAL9-F1
#
_entry.id   AF-A0A3B9GAL9-F1
#
_cell.length_a   1.000
_cell.length_b   1.000
_cell.length_c   1.000
_cell.angle_alpha   90.00
_cell.angle_beta   90.00
_cell.angle_gamma   90.00
#
_symmetry.space_group_name_H-M   'P 1'
#
loop_
_entity.id
_entity.type
_entity.pdbx_description
1 polymer ?
#
loop_
_entity_poly.entity_id
_entity_poly.type
_entity_poly.pdbx_seq_one_letter_code
_entity_poly.pdbx_strand_id
1 'polypeptide(L)'
;LLQFIANGTPLREALMTQAGDWFSTRKASKWERQDDRVVIGQRLSPACYIDQSFPASLYLAWKYHEDFAAAIIANAKVGGDSCHRGAVVGSLVAAEAKRLTGKFDLTQFPAD
;
A
#
# COMPACT_ATOMS: atom_id res chain seq x y z
N LEU A 1 2.28 -10.35 -0.73
CA LEU A 1 1.08 -9.48 -0.57
C LEU A 1 0.00 -9.81 -1.61
N LEU A 2 0.23 -9.57 -2.92
CA LEU A 2 -0.79 -9.79 -3.96
C LEU A 2 -1.37 -11.22 -3.96
N GLN A 3 -0.55 -12.25 -3.79
CA GLN A 3 -1.03 -13.63 -3.67
C GLN A 3 -2.02 -13.84 -2.51
N PHE A 4 -1.75 -13.25 -1.34
CA PHE A 4 -2.64 -13.34 -0.19
C PHE A 4 -3.97 -12.65 -0.46
N ILE A 5 -3.92 -11.48 -1.11
CA ILE A 5 -5.12 -10.73 -1.52
C ILE A 5 -5.94 -11.55 -2.52
N ALA A 6 -5.30 -12.19 -3.49
CA ALA A 6 -5.96 -13.09 -4.44
C ALA A 6 -6.62 -14.29 -3.76
N ASN A 7 -5.97 -14.83 -2.71
CA ASN A 7 -6.50 -15.93 -1.90
C ASN A 7 -7.61 -15.49 -0.91
N GLY A 8 -8.04 -14.21 -0.96
CA GLY A 8 -9.16 -13.69 -0.18
C GLY A 8 -8.76 -12.91 1.09
N THR A 9 -7.48 -12.86 1.46
CA THR A 9 -7.02 -12.12 2.64
C THR A 9 -7.16 -10.60 2.42
N PRO A 10 -7.84 -9.85 3.31
CA PRO A 10 -7.91 -8.39 3.21
C PRO A 10 -6.52 -7.73 3.22
N LEU A 11 -6.33 -6.66 2.44
CA LEU A 11 -5.04 -5.97 2.31
C LEU A 11 -4.41 -5.58 3.66
N ARG A 12 -5.19 -5.11 4.63
CA ARG A 12 -4.65 -4.79 5.97
C ARG A 12 -4.10 -6.02 6.67
N GLU A 13 -4.82 -7.14 6.63
CA GLU A 13 -4.37 -8.39 7.24
C GLU A 13 -3.13 -8.93 6.52
N ALA A 14 -3.09 -8.84 5.18
CA ALA A 14 -1.92 -9.21 4.39
C ALA A 14 -0.70 -8.34 4.75
N LEU A 15 -0.89 -7.03 4.94
CA LEU A 15 0.18 -6.13 5.40
C LEU A 15 0.64 -6.44 6.83
N MET A 16 -0.29 -6.74 7.75
CA MET A 16 0.05 -7.10 9.13
C MET A 16 0.90 -8.36 9.22
N THR A 17 0.63 -9.36 8.37
CA THR A 17 1.25 -10.67 8.47
C THR A 17 2.46 -10.84 7.55
N GLN A 18 2.50 -10.15 6.40
CA GLN A 18 3.49 -10.40 5.36
C GLN A 18 4.45 -9.23 5.08
N ALA A 19 4.20 -8.03 5.60
CA ALA A 19 5.09 -6.90 5.33
C ALA A 19 6.43 -6.97 6.08
N GLY A 20 6.53 -7.80 7.13
CA GLY A 20 7.76 -7.99 7.90
C GLY A 20 8.31 -6.70 8.52
N ASP A 21 9.63 -6.59 8.59
CA ASP A 21 10.33 -5.45 9.20
C ASP A 21 10.19 -4.13 8.41
N TRP A 22 9.69 -4.20 7.18
CA TRP A 22 9.48 -3.03 6.32
C TRP A 22 8.35 -2.13 6.79
N PHE A 23 7.40 -2.65 7.58
CA PHE A 23 6.21 -1.89 7.93
C PHE A 23 5.63 -2.27 9.30
N SER A 24 5.64 -1.30 10.21
CA SER A 24 5.00 -1.46 11.52
C SER A 24 3.56 -0.98 11.46
N THR A 25 2.62 -1.92 11.41
CA THR A 25 1.17 -1.63 11.44
C THR A 25 0.75 -0.89 12.71
N ARG A 26 1.36 -1.22 13.86
CA ARG A 26 1.14 -0.50 15.13
C ARG A 26 1.51 0.99 15.02
N LYS A 27 2.62 1.32 14.36
CA LYS A 27 2.99 2.72 14.11
C LYS A 27 2.03 3.36 13.10
N ALA A 28 1.71 2.65 12.03
CA ALA A 28 0.82 3.14 10.97
C ALA A 28 -0.57 3.51 11.50
N SER A 29 -1.20 2.65 12.32
CA SER A 29 -2.51 2.95 12.93
C SER A 29 -2.50 4.22 13.77
N LYS A 30 -1.37 4.54 14.45
CA LYS A 30 -1.25 5.78 15.22
C LYS A 30 -1.15 7.02 14.33
N TRP A 31 -0.73 6.84 13.08
CA TRP A 31 -0.44 7.93 12.15
C TRP A 31 -1.58 8.20 11.18
N GLU A 32 -2.55 7.28 11.04
CA GLU A 32 -3.67 7.40 10.09
C GLU A 32 -4.42 8.73 10.13
N ARG A 33 -4.57 9.31 11.33
CA ARG A 33 -5.26 10.59 11.55
C ARG A 33 -4.42 11.83 11.20
N GLN A 34 -3.17 11.63 10.80
CA GLN A 34 -2.23 12.70 10.46
C GLN A 34 -2.16 12.88 8.95
N ASP A 35 -1.75 14.07 8.53
CA ASP A 35 -1.56 14.41 7.12
C ASP A 35 -0.44 13.56 6.49
N ASP A 36 -0.64 13.12 5.25
CA ASP A 36 0.31 12.23 4.57
C ASP A 36 1.65 12.90 4.33
N ARG A 37 1.69 14.21 4.07
CA ARG A 37 2.95 14.95 3.90
C ARG A 37 3.72 15.04 5.21
N VAL A 38 3.03 15.11 6.34
CA VAL A 38 3.66 15.09 7.66
C VAL A 38 4.25 13.70 7.94
N VAL A 39 3.47 12.65 7.74
CA VAL A 39 3.95 11.28 8.01
C VAL A 39 5.08 10.90 7.04
N ILE A 40 4.91 11.12 5.74
CA ILE A 40 5.89 10.72 4.74
C ILE A 40 7.10 11.66 4.74
N GLY A 41 6.93 12.95 5.00
CA GLY A 41 8.03 13.91 5.02
C GLY A 41 8.88 13.86 6.31
N GLN A 42 8.28 13.52 7.46
CA GLN A 42 8.98 13.60 8.75
C GLN A 42 9.29 12.24 9.38
N ARG A 43 8.59 11.17 9.00
CA ARG A 43 8.76 9.83 9.61
C ARG A 43 9.16 8.77 8.62
N LEU A 44 8.77 8.93 7.36
CA LEU A 44 9.23 8.11 6.24
C LEU A 44 10.02 9.00 5.29
N SER A 45 10.07 8.67 4.00
CA SER A 45 10.71 9.51 3.00
C SER A 45 9.89 9.58 1.72
N PRO A 46 9.85 10.74 1.05
CA PRO A 46 9.34 10.86 -0.31
C PRO A 46 10.40 10.50 -1.37
N ALA A 47 11.65 10.22 -0.99
CA ALA A 47 12.77 9.96 -1.89
C ALA A 47 12.72 8.54 -2.50
N CYS A 48 13.44 8.34 -3.61
CA CYS A 48 13.40 7.10 -4.40
C CYS A 48 14.22 5.93 -3.85
N TYR A 49 14.83 6.06 -2.66
CA TYR A 49 15.55 4.93 -2.07
C TYR A 49 14.56 3.88 -1.60
N ILE A 50 14.72 2.64 -2.08
CA ILE A 50 13.77 1.54 -1.85
C ILE A 50 13.51 1.32 -0.35
N ASP A 51 14.54 1.44 0.48
CA ASP A 51 14.45 1.26 1.92
C ASP A 51 13.59 2.29 2.64
N GLN A 52 13.36 3.46 2.03
CA GLN A 52 12.54 4.53 2.58
C GLN A 52 11.21 4.75 1.82
N SER A 53 11.21 4.52 0.50
CA SER A 53 10.05 4.67 -0.39
C SER A 53 9.04 3.51 -0.23
N PHE A 54 9.54 2.30 0.02
CA PHE A 54 8.67 1.13 0.17
C PHE A 54 7.79 1.22 1.44
N PRO A 55 8.30 1.57 2.63
CA PRO A 55 7.46 1.83 3.80
C PRO A 55 6.39 2.92 3.59
N ALA A 56 6.71 3.99 2.83
CA ALA A 56 5.74 5.03 2.47
C ALA A 56 4.63 4.49 1.56
N SER A 57 4.97 3.60 0.63
CA SER A 57 4.01 2.88 -0.21
C SER A 57 3.06 2.03 0.63
N LEU A 58 3.60 1.24 1.56
CA LEU A 58 2.82 0.37 2.43
C LEU A 58 1.92 1.16 3.39
N TYR A 59 2.38 2.33 3.86
CA TYR A 59 1.59 3.24 4.68
C TYR A 59 0.35 3.77 3.93
N LEU A 60 0.52 4.25 2.69
CA LEU A 60 -0.61 4.73 1.89
C LEU A 60 -1.58 3.61 1.57
N ALA A 61 -1.07 2.43 1.20
CA ALA A 61 -1.88 1.24 0.95
C ALA A 61 -2.65 0.81 2.20
N TRP A 62 -2.05 0.90 3.38
CA TRP A 62 -2.70 0.65 4.66
C TRP A 62 -3.82 1.67 4.96
N LYS A 63 -3.50 2.96 4.87
CA LYS A 63 -4.44 4.04 5.22
C LYS A 63 -5.65 4.05 4.30
N TYR A 64 -5.45 3.90 3.00
CA TYR A 64 -6.48 4.00 1.95
C TYR A 64 -6.90 2.65 1.38
N HIS A 65 -6.73 1.55 2.14
CA HIS A 65 -6.86 0.17 1.65
C HIS A 65 -8.13 -0.17 0.86
N GLU A 66 -9.27 0.47 1.14
CA GLU A 66 -10.54 0.23 0.44
C GLU A 66 -10.92 1.35 -0.54
N ASP A 67 -10.13 2.43 -0.61
CA ASP A 67 -10.40 3.59 -1.48
C ASP A 67 -9.23 3.81 -2.43
N PHE A 68 -9.34 3.18 -3.61
CA PHE A 68 -8.33 3.28 -4.66
C PHE A 68 -8.10 4.72 -5.13
N ALA A 69 -9.17 5.50 -5.32
CA ALA A 69 -9.05 6.86 -5.80
C ALA A 69 -8.32 7.74 -4.78
N ALA A 70 -8.70 7.64 -3.50
CA ALA A 70 -8.02 8.36 -2.43
C ALA A 70 -6.56 7.94 -2.30
N ALA A 71 -6.23 6.65 -2.43
CA ALA A 71 -4.85 6.16 -2.38
C ALA A 71 -3.97 6.78 -3.47
N ILE A 72 -4.45 6.83 -4.72
CA ILE A 72 -3.73 7.42 -5.86
C ILE A 72 -3.59 8.94 -5.70
N ILE A 73 -4.66 9.62 -5.28
CA ILE A 73 -4.65 11.07 -5.04
C ILE A 73 -3.67 11.43 -3.92
N ALA A 74 -3.67 10.70 -2.81
CA ALA A 74 -2.75 10.90 -1.70
C ALA A 74 -1.29 10.68 -2.15
N ASN A 75 -1.02 9.60 -2.89
CA ASN A 75 0.29 9.33 -3.46
C ASN A 75 0.82 10.50 -4.31
N ALA A 76 -0.03 11.04 -5.20
CA ALA A 76 0.32 12.16 -6.06
C ALA A 76 0.55 13.46 -5.26
N LYS A 77 -0.30 13.75 -4.27
CA LYS A 77 -0.21 14.96 -3.44
C LYS A 77 1.04 15.01 -2.57
N VAL A 78 1.56 13.86 -2.16
CA VAL A 78 2.80 13.76 -1.35
C VAL A 78 4.03 14.18 -2.17
N GLY A 79 4.01 13.99 -3.50
CA GLY A 79 5.14 14.35 -4.37
C GLY A 79 6.36 13.44 -4.20
N GLY A 80 7.51 13.90 -4.68
CA GLY A 80 8.76 13.12 -4.70
C GLY A 80 8.69 11.96 -5.67
N ASP A 81 9.04 10.76 -5.22
CA ASP A 81 9.01 9.54 -6.02
C ASP A 81 7.60 8.93 -6.17
N SER A 82 6.67 9.72 -6.70
CA SER A 82 5.28 9.31 -6.84
C SER A 82 5.07 8.18 -7.85
N CYS A 83 5.97 8.01 -8.83
CA CYS A 83 5.85 7.00 -9.87
C CYS A 83 6.11 5.59 -9.33
N HIS A 84 7.26 5.35 -8.67
CA HIS A 84 7.56 4.03 -8.11
C HIS A 84 6.60 3.68 -6.97
N ARG A 85 6.33 4.64 -6.06
CA ARG A 85 5.33 4.47 -5.00
C ARG A 85 3.93 4.22 -5.58
N GLY A 86 3.60 4.87 -6.69
CA GLY A 86 2.35 4.68 -7.42
C GLY A 86 2.19 3.27 -7.98
N ALA A 87 3.27 2.65 -8.46
CA ALA A 87 3.23 1.25 -8.90
C ALA A 87 2.89 0.30 -7.75
N VAL A 88 3.50 0.49 -6.57
CA VAL A 88 3.24 -0.34 -5.39
C VAL A 88 1.85 -0.09 -4.81
N VAL A 89 1.52 1.17 -4.50
CA VAL A 89 0.21 1.58 -3.95
C VAL A 89 -0.92 1.18 -4.89
N GLY A 90 -0.76 1.48 -6.18
CA GLY A 90 -1.73 1.16 -7.20
C GLY A 90 -2.00 -0.34 -7.28
N SER A 91 -0.95 -1.16 -7.34
CA SER A 91 -1.10 -2.62 -7.42
C SER A 91 -1.81 -3.19 -6.19
N LEU A 92 -1.40 -2.78 -4.98
CA LEU A 92 -1.95 -3.33 -3.73
C LEU A 92 -3.41 -2.90 -3.48
N VAL A 93 -3.72 -1.61 -3.65
CA VAL A 93 -5.06 -1.09 -3.38
C VAL A 93 -6.03 -1.46 -4.51
N ALA A 94 -5.57 -1.52 -5.77
CA ALA A 94 -6.40 -2.04 -6.85
C ALA A 94 -6.73 -3.52 -6.64
N ALA A 95 -5.76 -4.32 -6.22
CA ALA A 95 -6.00 -5.72 -5.89
C ALA A 95 -7.07 -5.88 -4.80
N GLU A 96 -7.01 -5.07 -3.73
CA GLU A 96 -8.02 -5.08 -2.67
C GLU A 96 -9.40 -4.66 -3.18
N ALA A 97 -9.47 -3.55 -3.92
CA ALA A 97 -10.73 -3.07 -4.50
C ALA A 97 -11.34 -4.11 -5.45
N LYS A 98 -10.52 -4.81 -6.24
CA LYS A 98 -10.98 -5.85 -7.15
C LYS A 98 -11.35 -7.13 -6.39
N ARG A 99 -10.64 -7.49 -5.31
CA ARG A 99 -10.97 -8.59 -4.40
C ARG A 99 -12.37 -8.42 -3.82
N LEU A 100 -12.71 -7.22 -3.35
CA LEU A 100 -14.04 -6.90 -2.83
C LEU A 100 -15.17 -7.10 -3.86
N THR A 101 -14.85 -7.01 -5.16
CA THR A 101 -15.80 -7.25 -6.25
C THR A 101 -15.73 -8.67 -6.83
N GLY A 102 -14.90 -9.56 -6.28
CA GLY A 102 -14.66 -10.91 -6.80
C GLY A 102 -13.93 -10.96 -8.15
N LYS A 103 -13.25 -9.86 -8.54
CA LYS A 103 -12.58 -9.70 -9.84
C LYS A 103 -11.05 -9.68 -9.74
N PHE A 104 -10.50 -10.13 -8.62
CA PHE A 104 -9.06 -10.28 -8.44
C PHE A 104 -8.73 -11.74 -8.20
N ASP A 105 -8.20 -12.39 -9.23
CA ASP A 105 -7.84 -13.80 -9.23
C ASP A 105 -6.53 -13.97 -9.99
N LEU A 106 -5.53 -14.56 -9.32
CA LEU A 106 -4.21 -14.81 -9.91
C LEU A 106 -4.07 -16.23 -10.47
N THR A 107 -5.06 -17.11 -10.28
CA THR A 107 -5.04 -18.48 -10.83
C THR A 107 -5.10 -18.51 -12.36
N GLN A 108 -5.49 -17.40 -12.98
CA GLN A 108 -5.43 -17.21 -14.44
C GLN A 108 -4.00 -17.04 -14.98
N PHE A 109 -3.00 -16.92 -14.10
CA PHE A 109 -1.58 -16.99 -14.45
C PHE A 109 -1.04 -18.33 -13.91
N PRO A 110 -1.01 -19.40 -14.72
CA PRO A 110 -0.33 -20.61 -14.32
C PRO A 110 1.12 -20.24 -13.99
N ALA A 111 1.56 -20.59 -12.79
CA ALA A 111 2.98 -20.59 -12.48
C ALA A 111 3.57 -21.82 -13.16
N ASP A 112 4.07 -21.65 -14.39
CA ASP A 112 5.00 -22.57 -15.01
C ASP A 112 6.40 -22.49 -14.37
#